data_AF-A0A3M2JQS9-F1
#
_entry.id   AF-A0A3M2JQS9-F1
#
_cell.length_a   1.000
_cell.length_b   1.000
_cell.length_c   1.000
_cell.angle_alpha   90.00
_cell.angle_beta   90.00
_cell.angle_gamma   90.00
#
_symmetry.space_group_name_H-M   'P 1'
#
loop_
_entity.id
_entity.type
_entity.pdbx_description
1 polymer ?
#
loop_
_entity_poly.entity_id
_entity_poly.type
_entity_poly.pdbx_seq_one_letter_code
_entity_poly.pdbx_strand_id
1 'polypeptide(L)'
;MQFTPPFPTLSQLREEYIGSRATYLRGRQLVDMEMCTLTTRGPDSYRFVVEDRFEDYTVEIRLHDNTLTHECSCNSMLPCCSHAAAALILLHEQLETPPEPERATAGERYTREEMIRRVLKEREERAEKEPFQIAFADNIYGPHVITTAARRKYEITMRDFDRKNGYCSCPDFRTNKLGTCKHLMFAFKEIARKFPVKKLVDTQTYPFVEIYCDPLNEYHITYYYKGNISVEIAALLEKYFQGERYILPERYGKFLEFLDRAEGIKKILVRPEVRAKIDKYFEQQTLQKLAETVEPDFGKIKVPLYEYQKEGVRFSLFKTGTIIADEMGLGKTLQAITVAVLKKDIFGFRRTLVICPASLKYQWKSEIERFTDEKAVV
;
A
#
# COMPACT_ATOMS: atom_id res chain seq x y z
N MET A 1 29.73 29.96 19.25
CA MET A 1 28.62 30.63 19.98
C MET A 1 27.34 30.27 19.27
N GLN A 2 26.60 29.29 19.78
CA GLN A 2 25.24 28.97 19.32
C GLN A 2 24.28 29.65 20.29
N PHE A 3 23.70 30.76 19.84
CA PHE A 3 22.58 31.42 20.51
C PHE A 3 21.65 31.88 19.39
N THR A 4 20.69 31.03 19.03
CA THR A 4 19.49 31.42 18.28
C THR A 4 18.37 31.49 19.31
N PRO A 5 17.65 32.62 19.45
CA PRO A 5 16.47 32.66 20.30
C PRO A 5 15.42 31.67 19.79
N PRO A 6 14.44 31.27 20.63
CA PRO A 6 13.32 30.47 20.16
C PRO A 6 12.59 31.23 19.06
N PHE A 7 12.25 30.52 17.97
CA PHE A 7 11.37 31.02 16.93
C PHE A 7 10.08 31.58 17.54
N PRO A 8 9.46 32.65 16.98
CA PRO A 8 8.29 33.26 17.59
C PRO A 8 7.16 32.25 17.85
N THR A 9 6.49 32.39 18.99
CA THR A 9 5.30 31.58 19.33
C THR A 9 4.16 31.83 18.34
N LEU A 10 3.17 30.91 18.23
CA LEU A 10 1.98 31.16 17.40
C LEU A 10 1.28 32.48 17.72
N SER A 11 1.25 32.88 18.99
CA SER A 11 0.68 34.17 19.41
C SER A 11 1.46 35.34 18.84
N GLN A 12 2.80 35.31 18.94
CA GLN A 12 3.68 36.34 18.36
C GLN A 12 3.61 36.38 16.84
N LEU A 13 3.61 35.21 16.17
CA LEU A 13 3.43 35.14 14.71
C LEU A 13 2.11 35.77 14.28
N ARG A 14 1.03 35.52 15.03
CA ARG A 14 -0.29 36.07 14.73
C ARG A 14 -0.35 37.58 14.95
N GLU A 15 0.26 38.10 16.00
CA GLU A 15 0.16 39.51 16.40
C GLU A 15 1.19 40.41 15.69
N GLU A 16 2.43 39.96 15.55
CA GLU A 16 3.55 40.79 15.09
C GLU A 16 3.90 40.59 13.61
N TYR A 17 3.69 39.39 13.06
CA TYR A 17 4.15 39.04 11.70
C TYR A 17 3.01 38.90 10.69
N ILE A 18 1.90 38.27 11.09
CA ILE A 18 0.74 38.06 10.22
C ILE A 18 -0.23 39.24 10.33
N GLY A 19 -0.42 39.80 11.53
CA GLY A 19 -1.17 41.03 11.82
C GLY A 19 -2.69 40.99 11.55
N SER A 20 -3.18 39.98 10.81
CA SER A 20 -4.58 39.83 10.42
C SER A 20 -5.13 38.46 10.81
N ARG A 21 -6.21 38.44 11.60
CA ARG A 21 -6.91 37.21 11.98
C ARG A 21 -7.43 36.44 10.75
N ALA A 22 -7.91 37.15 9.73
CA ALA A 22 -8.42 36.52 8.51
C ALA A 22 -7.28 35.86 7.71
N THR A 23 -6.12 36.50 7.62
CA THR A 23 -4.94 35.95 6.96
C THR A 23 -4.41 34.73 7.70
N TYR A 24 -4.33 34.80 9.04
CA TYR A 24 -3.93 33.67 9.89
C TYR A 24 -4.83 32.45 9.65
N LEU A 25 -6.16 32.63 9.65
CA LEU A 25 -7.10 31.52 9.46
C LEU A 25 -6.97 30.87 8.07
N ARG A 26 -6.77 31.68 7.01
CA ARG A 26 -6.53 31.16 5.65
C ARG A 26 -5.20 30.43 5.55
N GLY A 27 -4.13 30.98 6.14
CA GLY A 27 -2.83 30.31 6.21
C GLY A 27 -2.91 28.99 6.97
N ARG A 28 -3.62 28.96 8.10
CA ARG A 28 -3.86 27.75 8.87
C ARG A 28 -4.61 26.70 8.07
N GLN A 29 -5.64 27.10 7.33
CA GLN A 29 -6.39 26.20 6.45
C GLN A 29 -5.50 25.56 5.38
N LEU A 30 -4.53 26.28 4.81
CA LEU A 30 -3.57 25.73 3.85
C LEU A 30 -2.65 24.68 4.49
N VAL A 31 -2.22 24.90 5.74
CA VAL A 31 -1.43 23.92 6.50
C VAL A 31 -2.27 22.68 6.85
N ASP A 32 -3.49 22.87 7.36
CA ASP A 32 -4.39 21.77 7.74
C ASP A 32 -4.82 20.90 6.53
N MET A 33 -4.80 21.47 5.32
CA MET A 33 -5.06 20.76 4.05
C MET A 33 -3.80 20.14 3.41
N GLU A 34 -2.65 20.19 4.10
CA GLU A 34 -1.36 19.70 3.61
C GLU A 34 -0.87 20.37 2.31
N MET A 35 -1.32 21.60 2.05
CA MET A 35 -1.00 22.37 0.83
C MET A 35 0.27 23.23 0.99
N CYS A 36 1.02 23.08 2.08
CA CYS A 36 2.25 23.84 2.35
C CYS A 36 3.37 22.86 2.68
N THR A 37 4.44 22.87 1.91
CA THR A 37 5.57 21.93 2.04
C THR A 37 6.89 22.67 2.20
N LEU A 38 7.68 22.31 3.22
CA LEU A 38 9.07 22.77 3.34
C LEU A 38 9.94 22.06 2.31
N THR A 39 10.50 22.80 1.35
CA THR A 39 11.32 22.24 0.27
C THR A 39 12.81 22.39 0.52
N THR A 40 13.23 23.36 1.33
CA THR A 40 14.65 23.60 1.61
C THR A 40 14.84 24.12 3.03
N ARG A 41 15.77 23.51 3.77
CA ARG A 41 16.19 23.93 5.11
C ARG A 41 17.66 24.31 5.09
N GLY A 42 17.93 25.60 5.22
CA GLY A 42 19.26 26.16 5.46
C GLY A 42 19.50 26.43 6.96
N PRO A 43 20.69 26.91 7.32
CA PRO A 43 21.01 27.30 8.69
C PRO A 43 20.09 28.42 9.21
N ASP A 44 19.84 29.40 8.35
CA ASP A 44 19.14 30.65 8.66
C ASP A 44 18.04 30.98 7.64
N SER A 45 17.70 30.03 6.75
CA SER A 45 16.70 30.22 5.71
C SER A 45 15.88 28.96 5.46
N TYR A 46 14.60 29.15 5.15
CA TYR A 46 13.63 28.10 4.92
C TYR A 46 12.82 28.44 3.67
N ARG A 47 12.69 27.49 2.74
CA ARG A 47 11.89 27.68 1.53
C ARG A 47 10.73 26.72 1.51
N PHE A 48 9.55 27.23 1.21
CA PHE A 48 8.30 26.50 1.14
C PHE A 48 7.69 26.63 -0.25
N VAL A 49 6.96 25.60 -0.65
CA VAL A 49 6.01 25.65 -1.76
C VAL A 49 4.61 25.53 -1.15
N VAL A 50 3.74 26.48 -1.48
CA VAL A 50 2.36 26.53 -1.03
C VAL A 50 1.45 26.39 -2.24
N GLU A 51 0.79 25.25 -2.36
CA GLU A 51 -0.21 24.97 -3.37
C GLU A 51 -1.49 25.80 -3.05
N ASP A 52 -2.03 26.49 -4.04
CA ASP A 52 -3.31 27.19 -3.94
C ASP A 52 -4.21 26.77 -5.11
N ARG A 53 -5.48 27.16 -5.06
CA ARG A 53 -6.49 26.89 -6.11
C ARG A 53 -6.06 27.38 -7.50
N PHE A 54 -5.14 28.34 -7.59
CA PHE A 54 -4.79 29.03 -8.83
C PHE A 54 -3.40 28.65 -9.36
N GLU A 55 -2.39 28.53 -8.50
CA GLU A 55 -1.00 28.16 -8.83
C GLU A 55 -0.20 27.84 -7.56
N ASP A 56 1.05 27.40 -7.73
CA ASP A 56 1.97 27.12 -6.63
C ASP A 56 2.82 28.36 -6.32
N TYR A 57 2.84 28.75 -5.05
CA TYR A 57 3.60 29.91 -4.59
C TYR A 57 4.82 29.49 -3.79
N THR A 58 5.98 30.00 -4.15
CA THR A 58 7.18 29.90 -3.33
C THR A 58 7.16 30.96 -2.23
N VAL A 59 7.46 30.53 -1.00
CA VAL A 59 7.67 31.40 0.17
C VAL A 59 9.06 31.14 0.74
N GLU A 60 9.81 32.20 1.00
CA GLU A 60 11.12 32.13 1.66
C GLU A 60 11.06 32.85 3.00
N ILE A 61 11.48 32.18 4.07
CA ILE A 61 11.61 32.74 5.42
C ILE A 61 13.10 32.80 5.75
N ARG A 62 13.59 33.96 6.22
CA ARG A 62 14.98 34.14 6.66
C ARG A 62 15.02 34.61 8.12
N LEU A 63 15.98 34.08 8.87
CA LEU A 63 16.25 34.42 10.27
C LEU A 63 17.65 35.02 10.35
N HIS A 64 17.77 36.31 10.61
CA HIS A 64 19.08 36.97 10.76
C HIS A 64 19.04 37.95 11.92
N ASP A 65 20.03 37.93 12.82
CA ASP A 65 20.16 38.85 13.96
C ASP A 65 18.85 39.10 14.74
N ASN A 66 18.16 38.03 15.15
CA ASN A 66 16.85 38.06 15.82
C ASN A 66 15.68 38.67 15.01
N THR A 67 15.88 38.94 13.72
CA THR A 67 14.81 39.40 12.82
C THR A 67 14.33 38.27 11.92
N LEU A 68 13.01 38.08 11.88
CA LEU A 68 12.34 37.16 10.97
C LEU A 68 11.81 37.98 9.80
N THR A 69 12.17 37.57 8.57
CA THR A 69 11.65 38.15 7.34
C THR A 69 11.05 37.04 6.46
N HIS A 70 10.00 37.38 5.71
CA HIS A 70 9.36 36.46 4.78
C HIS A 70 9.08 37.15 3.43
N GLU A 71 9.28 36.41 2.35
CA GLU A 71 8.97 36.85 0.99
C GLU A 71 8.10 35.78 0.31
N CYS A 72 7.06 36.21 -0.42
CA CYS A 72 6.19 35.30 -1.15
C CYS A 72 6.04 35.77 -2.60
N SER A 73 6.12 34.82 -3.53
CA SER A 73 5.98 35.03 -4.98
C SER A 73 4.57 35.45 -5.45
N CYS A 74 3.57 35.49 -4.55
CA CYS A 74 2.19 35.85 -4.91
C CYS A 74 1.95 37.36 -5.18
N ASN A 75 2.97 38.21 -5.04
CA ASN A 75 2.89 39.68 -5.23
C ASN A 75 1.74 40.34 -4.44
N SER A 76 1.43 39.81 -3.25
CA SER A 76 0.39 40.35 -2.38
C SER A 76 0.70 41.79 -1.95
N MET A 77 -0.34 42.63 -1.94
CA MET A 77 -0.28 44.00 -1.41
C MET A 77 -0.28 44.05 0.13
N LEU A 78 -0.58 42.92 0.79
CA LEU A 78 -0.55 42.81 2.25
C LEU A 78 0.87 42.51 2.76
N PRO A 79 1.25 43.04 3.94
CA PRO A 79 2.53 42.73 4.58
C PRO A 79 2.78 41.22 4.80
N CYS A 80 1.69 40.45 4.99
CA CYS A 80 1.73 39.00 5.03
C CYS A 80 0.50 38.45 4.28
N CYS A 81 0.72 37.61 3.28
CA CYS A 81 -0.34 36.89 2.57
C CYS A 81 -0.69 35.57 3.28
N SER A 82 -1.74 34.89 2.82
CA SER A 82 -2.11 33.57 3.36
C SER A 82 -1.03 32.51 3.16
N HIS A 83 -0.26 32.56 2.07
CA HIS A 83 0.84 31.61 1.81
C HIS A 83 2.02 31.84 2.75
N ALA A 84 2.41 33.10 2.97
CA ALA A 84 3.44 33.46 3.94
C ALA A 84 3.00 33.08 5.36
N ALA A 85 1.74 33.31 5.71
CA ALA A 85 1.17 32.88 6.98
C ALA A 85 1.20 31.35 7.13
N ALA A 86 0.89 30.58 6.07
CA ALA A 86 0.97 29.12 6.08
C ALA A 86 2.39 28.62 6.35
N ALA A 87 3.38 29.20 5.65
CA ALA A 87 4.79 28.86 5.84
C ALA A 87 5.29 29.17 7.27
N LEU A 88 4.91 30.32 7.83
CA LEU A 88 5.27 30.70 9.22
C LEU A 88 4.67 29.76 10.25
N ILE A 89 3.39 29.37 10.08
CA ILE A 89 2.70 28.43 10.96
C ILE A 89 3.35 27.04 10.87
N LEU A 90 3.60 26.54 9.67
CA LEU A 90 4.22 25.23 9.47
C LEU A 90 5.65 25.19 10.03
N LEU A 91 6.43 26.25 9.81
CA LEU A 91 7.78 26.35 10.37
C LEU A 91 7.76 26.30 11.90
N HIS A 92 6.82 27.02 12.53
CA HIS A 92 6.64 26.97 13.98
C HIS A 92 6.33 25.56 14.47
N GLU A 93 5.38 24.85 13.84
CA GLU A 93 5.03 23.47 14.21
C GLU A 93 6.22 22.51 14.05
N GLN A 94 7.00 22.67 12.98
CA GLN A 94 8.20 21.86 12.74
C GLN A 94 9.35 22.15 13.72
N LEU A 95 9.37 23.33 14.33
CA LEU A 95 10.37 23.73 15.32
C LEU A 95 9.93 23.42 16.77
N GLU A 96 8.63 23.46 17.07
CA GLU A 96 8.07 23.06 18.39
C GLU A 96 7.97 21.54 18.56
N THR A 97 7.84 20.79 17.47
CA THR A 97 7.92 19.33 17.56
C THR A 97 9.37 18.98 17.93
N PRO A 98 9.64 18.33 19.09
CA PRO A 98 10.98 17.80 19.35
C PRO A 98 11.36 16.96 18.12
N PRO A 99 12.62 17.00 17.66
CA PRO A 99 13.00 16.21 16.50
C PRO A 99 12.44 14.80 16.73
N GLU A 100 11.60 14.31 15.80
CA GLU A 100 11.42 12.86 15.69
C GLU A 100 12.85 12.32 15.78
N PRO A 101 13.13 11.36 16.69
CA PRO A 101 14.47 10.84 16.87
C PRO A 101 15.04 10.65 15.49
N GLU A 102 16.14 11.36 15.18
CA GLU A 102 16.67 11.53 13.83
C GLU A 102 16.35 10.26 13.05
N ARG A 103 15.43 10.34 12.08
CA ARG A 103 15.37 9.29 11.08
C ARG A 103 16.73 9.36 10.44
N ALA A 104 17.62 8.48 10.89
CA ALA A 104 18.97 8.43 10.42
C ALA A 104 18.90 8.43 8.90
N THR A 105 19.29 9.56 8.30
CA THR A 105 19.68 9.64 6.89
C THR A 105 21.07 9.05 6.69
N ALA A 106 21.42 8.06 7.51
CA ALA A 106 22.21 6.92 7.13
C ALA A 106 21.26 5.75 7.29
N GLY A 107 20.79 5.16 6.18
CA GLY A 107 20.00 3.93 6.27
C GLY A 107 20.78 2.94 7.13
N GLU A 108 20.34 2.73 8.37
CA GLU A 108 20.94 1.74 9.25
C GLU A 108 20.89 0.44 8.47
N ARG A 109 22.06 -0.09 8.11
CA ARG A 109 22.15 -1.36 7.42
C ARG A 109 21.82 -2.44 8.44
N TYR A 110 20.54 -2.61 8.70
CA TYR A 110 20.06 -3.79 9.40
C TYR A 110 20.44 -5.00 8.57
N THR A 111 21.06 -5.97 9.21
CA THR A 111 21.06 -7.33 8.66
C THR A 111 19.61 -7.79 8.49
N ARG A 112 19.38 -8.75 7.58
CA ARG A 112 18.04 -9.34 7.38
C ARG A 112 17.43 -9.81 8.70
N GLU A 113 18.25 -10.36 9.59
CA GLU A 113 17.84 -10.90 10.89
C GLU A 113 17.44 -9.82 11.89
N GLU A 114 18.18 -8.71 11.94
CA GLU A 114 17.84 -7.56 12.80
C GLU A 114 16.55 -6.88 12.33
N MET A 115 16.40 -6.73 11.00
CA MET A 115 15.17 -6.22 10.40
C MET A 115 13.98 -7.11 10.79
N ILE A 116 14.11 -8.44 10.62
CA ILE A 116 13.05 -9.39 11.00
C ILE A 116 12.72 -9.27 12.50
N ARG A 117 13.73 -9.25 13.38
CA ARG A 117 13.53 -9.13 14.83
C ARG A 117 12.76 -7.85 15.20
N ARG A 118 13.16 -6.71 14.64
CA ARG A 118 12.49 -5.42 14.88
C ARG A 118 11.03 -5.46 14.44
N VAL A 119 10.80 -5.91 13.21
CA VAL A 119 9.50 -5.98 12.56
C VAL A 119 8.54 -6.97 13.26
N LEU A 120 9.08 -8.04 13.86
CA LEU A 120 8.32 -8.96 14.71
C LEU A 120 7.97 -8.32 16.06
N LYS A 121 8.92 -7.62 16.71
CA LYS A 121 8.68 -6.92 17.98
C LYS A 121 7.60 -5.85 17.83
N GLU A 122 7.65 -5.04 16.77
CA GLU A 122 6.60 -4.05 16.47
C GLU A 122 5.21 -4.69 16.32
N ARG A 123 5.13 -5.89 15.71
CA ARG A 123 3.85 -6.63 15.58
C ARG A 123 3.37 -7.17 16.91
N GLU A 124 4.27 -7.64 17.76
CA GLU A 124 3.95 -8.13 19.09
C GLU A 124 3.40 -6.99 19.97
N GLU A 125 4.05 -5.84 19.99
CA GLU A 125 3.55 -4.66 20.71
C GLU A 125 2.16 -4.23 20.24
N ARG A 126 1.91 -4.26 18.92
CA ARG A 126 0.58 -3.98 18.36
C ARG A 126 -0.44 -5.05 18.68
N ALA A 127 -0.03 -6.32 18.73
CA ALA A 127 -0.89 -7.42 19.16
C ALA A 127 -1.38 -7.23 20.60
N GLU A 128 -0.60 -6.57 21.45
CA GLU A 128 -0.94 -6.28 22.85
C GLU A 128 -1.77 -5.01 23.03
N LYS A 129 -1.45 -3.95 22.27
CA LYS A 129 -2.05 -2.62 22.45
C LYS A 129 -3.37 -2.44 21.70
N GLU A 130 -3.52 -3.06 20.52
CA GLU A 130 -4.73 -2.87 19.70
C GLU A 130 -5.92 -3.68 20.26
N PRO A 131 -7.13 -3.11 20.31
CA PRO A 131 -8.29 -3.80 20.88
C PRO A 131 -8.87 -4.81 19.88
N PHE A 132 -8.39 -6.05 19.95
CA PHE A 132 -8.93 -7.18 19.19
C PHE A 132 -9.96 -7.97 20.00
N GLN A 133 -10.95 -8.52 19.30
CA GLN A 133 -11.85 -9.53 19.84
C GLN A 133 -11.71 -10.82 19.05
N ILE A 134 -11.75 -11.96 19.73
CA ILE A 134 -11.67 -13.28 19.11
C ILE A 134 -12.93 -14.08 19.43
N ALA A 135 -13.58 -14.58 18.38
CA ALA A 135 -14.60 -15.62 18.46
C ALA A 135 -13.92 -16.97 18.22
N PHE A 136 -13.95 -17.84 19.22
CA PHE A 136 -13.27 -19.14 19.14
C PHE A 136 -14.12 -20.17 18.41
N ALA A 137 -13.48 -21.00 17.59
CA ALA A 137 -14.06 -22.25 17.10
C ALA A 137 -14.01 -23.32 18.20
N ASP A 138 -14.74 -24.42 17.99
CA ASP A 138 -14.78 -25.56 18.92
C ASP A 138 -13.45 -26.33 19.01
N ASN A 139 -12.58 -26.15 18.01
CA ASN A 139 -11.27 -26.77 17.88
C ASN A 139 -10.17 -25.70 17.93
N ILE A 140 -9.08 -25.93 18.68
CA ILE A 140 -7.93 -25.01 18.82
C ILE A 140 -7.16 -24.78 17.52
N TYR A 141 -7.31 -25.67 16.54
CA TYR A 141 -6.76 -25.59 15.19
C TYR A 141 -7.79 -25.08 14.18
N GLY A 142 -9.04 -24.92 14.63
CA GLY A 142 -10.19 -24.55 13.79
C GLY A 142 -10.15 -23.09 13.33
N PRO A 143 -11.10 -22.69 12.47
CA PRO A 143 -11.19 -21.34 11.94
C PRO A 143 -11.76 -20.37 12.98
N HIS A 144 -10.89 -19.84 13.83
CA HIS A 144 -11.22 -18.75 14.74
C HIS A 144 -11.44 -17.45 13.95
N VAL A 145 -12.21 -16.51 14.50
CA VAL A 145 -12.45 -15.21 13.85
C VAL A 145 -11.99 -14.08 14.75
N ILE A 146 -11.06 -13.26 14.26
CA ILE A 146 -10.67 -12.01 14.90
C ILE A 146 -11.43 -10.84 14.31
N THR A 147 -11.96 -9.98 15.18
CA THR A 147 -12.58 -8.71 14.83
C THR A 147 -11.72 -7.56 15.34
N THR A 148 -11.39 -6.61 14.45
CA THR A 148 -10.63 -5.40 14.80
C THR A 148 -11.54 -4.27 15.30
N ALA A 149 -10.94 -3.20 15.86
CA ALA A 149 -11.66 -1.96 16.22
C ALA A 149 -12.49 -1.39 15.06
N ALA A 150 -11.96 -1.48 13.83
CA ALA A 150 -12.63 -1.06 12.61
C ALA A 150 -13.68 -2.07 12.08
N ARG A 151 -14.11 -3.03 12.93
CA ARG A 151 -15.07 -4.09 12.62
C ARG A 151 -14.70 -5.00 11.44
N ARG A 152 -13.41 -5.03 11.06
CA ARG A 152 -12.92 -5.97 10.04
C ARG A 152 -12.76 -7.34 10.67
N LYS A 153 -13.20 -8.38 9.97
CA LYS A 153 -13.11 -9.77 10.42
C LYS A 153 -12.03 -10.50 9.64
N TYR A 154 -11.21 -11.28 10.34
CA TYR A 154 -10.19 -12.14 9.75
C TYR A 154 -10.29 -13.54 10.34
N GLU A 155 -10.29 -14.54 9.47
CA GLU A 155 -10.18 -15.94 9.86
C GLU A 155 -8.74 -16.28 10.24
N ILE A 156 -8.57 -17.11 11.26
CA ILE A 156 -7.30 -17.59 11.78
C ILE A 156 -7.38 -19.07 12.07
N THR A 157 -6.35 -19.81 11.66
CA THR A 157 -6.12 -21.18 12.09
C THR A 157 -4.70 -21.31 12.63
N MET A 158 -4.54 -22.12 13.68
CA MET A 158 -3.22 -22.42 14.24
C MET A 158 -2.76 -23.75 13.68
N ARG A 159 -1.47 -23.87 13.36
CA ARG A 159 -0.87 -25.14 12.92
C ARG A 159 -0.05 -25.76 14.05
N ASP A 160 0.86 -24.96 14.61
CA ASP A 160 1.79 -25.39 15.65
C ASP A 160 1.85 -24.35 16.78
N PHE A 161 1.58 -24.79 18.00
CA PHE A 161 1.57 -23.93 19.19
C PHE A 161 2.95 -23.65 19.76
N ASP A 162 3.94 -24.52 19.49
CA ASP A 162 5.33 -24.31 19.92
C ASP A 162 6.01 -23.31 18.98
N ARG A 163 5.84 -23.51 17.67
CA ARG A 163 6.36 -22.58 16.64
C ARG A 163 5.51 -21.32 16.47
N LYS A 164 4.32 -21.29 17.09
CA LYS A 164 3.33 -20.20 16.99
C LYS A 164 3.05 -19.79 15.53
N ASN A 165 2.89 -20.78 14.66
CA ASN A 165 2.62 -20.57 13.24
C ASN A 165 1.21 -21.03 12.86
N GLY A 166 0.70 -20.49 11.76
CA GLY A 166 -0.69 -20.69 11.38
C GLY A 166 -1.03 -19.95 10.10
N TYR A 167 -2.31 -19.71 9.91
CA TYR A 167 -2.86 -18.90 8.83
C TYR A 167 -3.63 -17.71 9.41
N CYS A 168 -3.58 -16.58 8.71
CA CYS A 168 -4.50 -15.48 8.93
C CYS A 168 -4.94 -14.89 7.60
N SER A 169 -6.24 -14.67 7.40
CA SER A 169 -6.76 -14.08 6.15
C SER A 169 -6.46 -12.58 6.01
N CYS A 170 -5.78 -11.94 6.98
CA CYS A 170 -5.53 -10.51 6.94
C CYS A 170 -4.55 -10.12 5.82
N PRO A 171 -4.64 -8.90 5.27
CA PRO A 171 -3.73 -8.45 4.21
C PRO A 171 -2.24 -8.55 4.57
N ASP A 172 -1.86 -8.18 5.79
CA ASP A 172 -0.46 -8.26 6.27
C ASP A 172 0.11 -9.68 6.13
N PHE A 173 -0.61 -10.69 6.64
CA PHE A 173 -0.17 -12.09 6.57
C PHE A 173 -0.02 -12.59 5.13
N ARG A 174 -0.93 -12.19 4.23
CA ARG A 174 -0.90 -12.60 2.82
C ARG A 174 0.29 -12.03 2.04
N THR A 175 0.87 -10.92 2.50
CA THR A 175 1.91 -10.20 1.75
C THR A 175 3.26 -10.16 2.46
N ASN A 176 3.32 -10.44 3.76
CA ASN A 176 4.57 -10.50 4.51
C ASN A 176 5.26 -11.86 4.37
N LYS A 177 6.60 -11.88 4.35
CA LYS A 177 7.41 -13.11 4.27
C LYS A 177 7.82 -13.65 5.65
N LEU A 178 6.95 -13.48 6.66
CA LEU A 178 7.27 -13.82 8.07
C LEU A 178 6.49 -15.03 8.59
N GLY A 179 5.43 -15.45 7.90
CA GLY A 179 4.59 -16.57 8.35
C GLY A 179 3.79 -16.26 9.61
N THR A 180 3.66 -14.98 9.99
CA THR A 180 2.89 -14.52 11.14
C THR A 180 2.42 -13.08 10.96
N CYS A 181 1.48 -12.65 11.78
CA CYS A 181 0.99 -11.28 11.85
C CYS A 181 0.53 -10.96 13.28
N LYS A 182 0.29 -9.68 13.57
CA LYS A 182 -0.19 -9.25 14.89
C LYS A 182 -1.47 -9.97 15.34
N HIS A 183 -2.39 -10.28 14.41
CA HIS A 183 -3.64 -10.98 14.72
C HIS A 183 -3.38 -12.43 15.14
N LEU A 184 -2.47 -13.12 14.45
CA LEU A 184 -2.07 -14.49 14.77
C LEU A 184 -1.35 -14.53 16.13
N MET A 185 -0.44 -13.58 16.37
CA MET A 185 0.25 -13.42 17.66
C MET A 185 -0.74 -13.22 18.82
N PHE A 186 -1.71 -12.30 18.64
CA PHE A 186 -2.79 -12.08 19.60
C PHE A 186 -3.60 -13.36 19.82
N ALA A 187 -3.98 -14.07 18.74
CA ALA A 187 -4.79 -15.29 18.83
C ALA A 187 -4.08 -16.39 19.65
N PHE A 188 -2.79 -16.61 19.42
CA PHE A 188 -1.99 -17.56 20.21
C PHE A 188 -1.96 -17.18 21.69
N LYS A 189 -1.72 -15.90 22.00
CA LYS A 189 -1.69 -15.40 23.38
C LYS A 189 -3.06 -15.57 24.07
N GLU A 190 -4.14 -15.26 23.37
CA GLU A 190 -5.51 -15.38 23.89
C GLU A 190 -5.93 -16.83 24.12
N ILE A 191 -5.62 -17.74 23.21
CA ILE A 191 -5.89 -19.17 23.40
C ILE A 191 -5.10 -19.70 24.60
N ALA A 192 -3.80 -19.39 24.68
CA ALA A 192 -2.95 -19.81 25.80
C ALA A 192 -3.44 -19.26 27.14
N ARG A 193 -4.04 -18.06 27.14
CA ARG A 193 -4.63 -17.44 28.33
C ARG A 193 -5.95 -18.10 28.76
N LYS A 194 -6.82 -18.44 27.82
CA LYS A 194 -8.19 -18.92 28.11
C LYS A 194 -8.33 -20.43 28.22
N PHE A 195 -7.42 -21.19 27.62
CA PHE A 195 -7.57 -22.64 27.48
C PHE A 195 -6.30 -23.41 27.88
N PRO A 196 -6.44 -24.65 28.40
CA PRO A 196 -5.30 -25.50 28.74
C PRO A 196 -4.67 -26.10 27.47
N VAL A 197 -3.86 -25.31 26.77
CA VAL A 197 -3.30 -25.65 25.44
C VAL A 197 -2.64 -27.02 25.40
N LYS A 198 -1.80 -27.38 26.39
CA LYS A 198 -1.12 -28.69 26.42
C LYS A 198 -2.12 -29.86 26.32
N LYS A 199 -3.15 -29.84 27.17
CA LYS A 199 -4.21 -30.87 27.15
C LYS A 199 -4.95 -30.88 25.82
N LEU A 200 -5.23 -29.72 25.24
CA LEU A 200 -5.99 -29.62 23.99
C LEU A 200 -5.16 -30.08 22.78
N VAL A 201 -3.86 -29.81 22.76
CA VAL A 201 -2.93 -30.31 21.73
C VAL A 201 -2.86 -31.84 21.74
N ASP A 202 -2.96 -32.47 22.91
CA ASP A 202 -2.94 -33.93 23.05
C ASP A 202 -4.28 -34.60 22.68
N THR A 203 -5.39 -33.88 22.81
CA THR A 203 -6.76 -34.41 22.68
C THR A 203 -7.46 -34.03 21.38
N GLN A 204 -7.11 -32.89 20.79
CA GLN A 204 -7.70 -32.41 19.55
C GLN A 204 -6.77 -32.66 18.36
N THR A 205 -7.39 -32.93 17.22
CA THR A 205 -6.67 -33.15 15.95
C THR A 205 -6.88 -31.97 15.02
N TYR A 206 -5.92 -31.78 14.12
CA TYR A 206 -6.02 -30.76 13.08
C TYR A 206 -7.12 -31.16 12.08
N PRO A 207 -8.17 -30.34 11.89
CA PRO A 207 -9.46 -30.81 11.35
C PRO A 207 -9.49 -31.09 9.84
N PHE A 208 -8.52 -30.59 9.07
CA PHE A 208 -8.48 -30.70 7.61
C PHE A 208 -7.04 -30.77 7.09
N VAL A 209 -6.85 -31.20 5.85
CA VAL A 209 -5.62 -30.89 5.11
C VAL A 209 -5.75 -29.48 4.55
N GLU A 210 -4.86 -28.60 4.96
CA GLU A 210 -4.85 -27.20 4.53
C GLU A 210 -3.94 -27.03 3.32
N ILE A 211 -4.47 -26.52 2.20
CA ILE A 211 -3.70 -26.15 1.01
C ILE A 211 -3.58 -24.62 0.99
N TYR A 212 -2.36 -24.09 0.99
CA TYR A 212 -2.11 -22.66 1.16
C TYR A 212 -0.84 -22.20 0.44
N CYS A 213 -0.66 -20.88 0.35
CA CYS A 213 0.56 -20.27 -0.17
C CYS A 213 1.55 -20.00 0.96
N ASP A 214 2.73 -20.63 0.94
CA ASP A 214 3.69 -20.54 2.06
C ASP A 214 4.52 -19.25 2.05
N PRO A 215 4.30 -18.30 2.99
CA PRO A 215 5.03 -17.04 3.00
C PRO A 215 6.54 -17.19 3.20
N LEU A 216 6.99 -18.31 3.76
CA LEU A 216 8.40 -18.59 4.03
C LEU A 216 9.12 -19.22 2.82
N ASN A 217 8.36 -19.74 1.85
CA ASN A 217 8.88 -20.42 0.66
C ASN A 217 8.34 -19.76 -0.61
N GLU A 218 8.53 -18.44 -0.73
CA GLU A 218 8.13 -17.63 -1.90
C GLU A 218 6.65 -17.76 -2.32
N TYR A 219 5.79 -18.05 -1.35
CA TYR A 219 4.37 -18.29 -1.55
C TYR A 219 4.08 -19.45 -2.51
N HIS A 220 4.99 -20.43 -2.63
CA HIS A 220 4.66 -21.65 -3.35
C HIS A 220 3.47 -22.35 -2.68
N ILE A 221 2.66 -23.00 -3.50
CA ILE A 221 1.48 -23.72 -3.02
C ILE A 221 1.96 -24.98 -2.32
N THR A 222 1.59 -25.17 -1.06
CA THR A 222 1.95 -26.32 -0.25
C THR A 222 0.73 -26.81 0.51
N TYR A 223 0.92 -27.87 1.29
CA TYR A 223 -0.09 -28.41 2.18
C TYR A 223 0.43 -28.54 3.61
N TYR A 224 -0.49 -28.50 4.57
CA TYR A 224 -0.24 -28.81 5.96
C TYR A 224 -1.35 -29.72 6.50
N TYR A 225 -0.94 -30.71 7.28
CA TYR A 225 -1.83 -31.51 8.11
C TYR A 225 -1.07 -31.99 9.33
N LYS A 226 -1.80 -32.39 10.38
CA LYS A 226 -1.23 -33.01 11.58
C LYS A 226 -2.06 -34.23 11.95
N GLY A 227 -1.40 -35.38 12.04
CA GLY A 227 -2.05 -36.69 12.30
C GLY A 227 -2.38 -37.45 11.02
N ASN A 228 -3.32 -38.39 11.12
CA ASN A 228 -3.67 -39.30 10.03
C ASN A 228 -4.64 -38.65 9.04
N ILE A 229 -4.36 -38.84 7.75
CA ILE A 229 -5.25 -38.48 6.65
C ILE A 229 -5.86 -39.74 6.04
N SER A 230 -7.02 -39.61 5.39
CA SER A 230 -7.65 -40.75 4.70
C SER A 230 -6.81 -41.21 3.50
N VAL A 231 -6.95 -42.49 3.13
CA VAL A 231 -6.27 -43.07 1.95
C VAL A 231 -6.60 -42.28 0.68
N GLU A 232 -7.84 -41.81 0.53
CA GLU A 232 -8.27 -40.96 -0.58
C GLU A 232 -7.47 -39.65 -0.66
N ILE A 233 -7.36 -38.92 0.47
CA ILE A 233 -6.61 -37.66 0.52
C ILE A 233 -5.11 -37.90 0.32
N ALA A 234 -4.56 -38.96 0.92
CA ALA A 234 -3.16 -39.33 0.74
C ALA A 234 -2.84 -39.61 -0.75
N ALA A 235 -3.69 -40.39 -1.43
CA ALA A 235 -3.54 -40.66 -2.86
C ALA A 235 -3.68 -39.39 -3.71
N LEU A 236 -4.57 -38.47 -3.33
CA LEU A 236 -4.74 -37.19 -4.01
C LEU A 236 -3.49 -36.30 -3.86
N LEU A 237 -2.97 -36.16 -2.64
CA LEU A 237 -1.74 -35.42 -2.39
C LEU A 237 -0.58 -36.04 -3.16
N GLU A 238 -0.39 -37.36 -3.09
CA GLU A 238 0.70 -38.05 -3.80
C GLU A 238 0.60 -37.85 -5.32
N LYS A 239 -0.60 -37.98 -5.90
CA LYS A 239 -0.80 -37.78 -7.34
C LYS A 239 -0.37 -36.39 -7.82
N TYR A 240 -0.71 -35.35 -7.05
CA TYR A 240 -0.55 -33.96 -7.49
C TYR A 240 0.68 -33.26 -6.94
N PHE A 241 1.21 -33.66 -5.78
CA PHE A 241 2.48 -33.17 -5.22
C PHE A 241 3.67 -34.07 -5.60
N GLN A 242 3.48 -35.38 -5.74
CA GLN A 242 4.53 -36.34 -6.14
C GLN A 242 5.71 -36.37 -5.17
N GLY A 243 5.44 -36.48 -3.87
CA GLY A 243 6.46 -36.38 -2.81
C GLY A 243 7.08 -34.98 -2.60
N GLU A 244 6.83 -34.03 -3.50
CA GLU A 244 7.37 -32.68 -3.37
C GLU A 244 6.65 -31.87 -2.29
N ARG A 245 7.41 -31.01 -1.61
CA ARG A 245 6.87 -30.14 -0.56
C ARG A 245 5.96 -29.05 -1.12
N TYR A 246 6.15 -28.65 -2.37
CA TYR A 246 5.43 -27.53 -2.97
C TYR A 246 5.19 -27.71 -4.47
N ILE A 247 4.19 -27.00 -4.99
CA ILE A 247 3.86 -26.92 -6.42
C ILE A 247 4.51 -25.67 -7.02
N LEU A 248 5.34 -25.92 -8.02
CA LEU A 248 5.96 -24.89 -8.85
C LEU A 248 5.00 -24.41 -9.98
N PRO A 249 5.17 -23.18 -10.51
CA PRO A 249 4.26 -22.58 -11.48
C PRO A 249 3.98 -23.42 -12.73
N GLU A 250 4.96 -24.18 -13.21
CA GLU A 250 4.86 -25.02 -14.41
C GLU A 250 3.81 -26.13 -14.25
N ARG A 251 3.47 -26.48 -13.01
CA ARG A 251 2.47 -27.51 -12.68
C ARG A 251 1.07 -26.93 -12.40
N TYR A 252 0.89 -25.61 -12.40
CA TYR A 252 -0.40 -24.98 -12.04
C TYR A 252 -1.55 -25.42 -12.93
N GLY A 253 -1.30 -25.67 -14.23
CA GLY A 253 -2.35 -26.15 -15.15
C GLY A 253 -2.93 -27.49 -14.74
N LYS A 254 -2.06 -28.45 -14.41
CA LYS A 254 -2.50 -29.76 -13.90
C LYS A 254 -3.08 -29.66 -12.49
N PHE A 255 -2.65 -28.67 -11.71
CA PHE A 255 -3.11 -28.48 -10.34
C PHE A 255 -4.55 -27.94 -10.26
N LEU A 256 -5.09 -27.32 -11.31
CA LEU A 256 -6.52 -26.95 -11.36
C LEU A 256 -7.43 -28.17 -11.13
N GLU A 257 -7.10 -29.33 -11.72
CA GLU A 257 -7.85 -30.57 -11.49
C GLU A 257 -7.82 -31.02 -10.02
N PHE A 258 -6.73 -30.76 -9.30
CA PHE A 258 -6.66 -31.02 -7.87
C PHE A 258 -7.65 -30.13 -7.12
N LEU A 259 -7.74 -28.85 -7.48
CA LEU A 259 -8.65 -27.90 -6.84
C LEU A 259 -10.11 -28.31 -7.01
N ASP A 260 -10.50 -28.69 -8.24
CA ASP A 260 -11.86 -29.15 -8.53
C ASP A 260 -12.23 -30.39 -7.71
N ARG A 261 -11.30 -31.35 -7.60
CA ARG A 261 -11.49 -32.57 -6.78
C ARG A 261 -11.53 -32.24 -5.29
N ALA A 262 -10.67 -31.33 -4.84
CA ALA A 262 -10.56 -30.95 -3.43
C ALA A 262 -11.83 -30.25 -2.92
N GLU A 263 -12.52 -29.49 -3.76
CA GLU A 263 -13.79 -28.83 -3.40
C GLU A 263 -14.90 -29.83 -3.01
N GLY A 264 -14.85 -31.06 -3.55
CA GLY A 264 -15.77 -32.14 -3.17
C GLY A 264 -15.45 -32.81 -1.83
N ILE A 265 -14.27 -32.56 -1.24
CA ILE A 265 -13.77 -33.28 -0.06
C ILE A 265 -13.78 -32.35 1.15
N LYS A 266 -14.77 -32.53 2.06
CA LYS A 266 -14.94 -31.70 3.28
C LYS A 266 -13.72 -31.61 4.20
N LYS A 267 -12.78 -32.56 4.11
CA LYS A 267 -11.55 -32.60 4.90
C LYS A 267 -10.37 -31.90 4.22
N ILE A 268 -10.55 -31.26 3.08
CA ILE A 268 -9.53 -30.43 2.44
C ILE A 268 -9.99 -28.98 2.50
N LEU A 269 -9.20 -28.13 3.14
CA LEU A 269 -9.40 -26.69 3.15
C LEU A 269 -8.39 -26.06 2.21
N VAL A 270 -8.86 -25.57 1.06
CA VAL A 270 -7.99 -24.82 0.16
C VAL A 270 -8.21 -23.33 0.34
N ARG A 271 -7.14 -22.62 0.71
CA ARG A 271 -7.18 -21.19 0.98
C ARG A 271 -7.43 -20.36 -0.28
N PRO A 272 -8.11 -19.21 -0.18
CA PRO A 272 -8.49 -18.40 -1.34
C PRO A 272 -7.28 -17.90 -2.13
N GLU A 273 -6.16 -17.61 -1.46
CA GLU A 273 -4.94 -17.14 -2.14
C GLU A 273 -4.30 -18.19 -3.07
N VAL A 274 -4.62 -19.48 -2.92
CA VAL A 274 -4.14 -20.53 -3.83
C VAL A 274 -4.71 -20.32 -5.22
N ARG A 275 -6.03 -20.09 -5.32
CA ARG A 275 -6.72 -19.84 -6.60
C ARG A 275 -6.24 -18.53 -7.19
N ALA A 276 -6.25 -17.47 -6.38
CA ALA A 276 -5.78 -16.15 -6.82
C ALA A 276 -4.34 -16.18 -7.35
N LYS A 277 -3.46 -17.02 -6.80
CA LYS A 277 -2.08 -17.18 -7.30
C LYS A 277 -2.04 -17.87 -8.67
N ILE A 278 -2.84 -18.92 -8.86
CA ILE A 278 -2.93 -19.65 -10.13
C ILE A 278 -3.57 -18.76 -11.21
N ASP A 279 -4.67 -18.09 -10.88
CA ASP A 279 -5.35 -17.16 -11.80
C ASP A 279 -4.40 -16.06 -12.26
N LYS A 280 -3.68 -15.45 -11.31
CA LYS A 280 -2.67 -14.43 -11.61
C LYS A 280 -1.55 -14.95 -12.51
N TYR A 281 -1.10 -16.18 -12.30
CA TYR A 281 -0.09 -16.80 -13.16
C TYR A 281 -0.59 -16.93 -14.61
N PHE A 282 -1.81 -17.45 -14.81
CA PHE A 282 -2.38 -17.59 -16.14
C PHE A 282 -2.72 -16.26 -16.81
N GLU A 283 -3.20 -15.28 -16.03
CA GLU A 283 -3.41 -13.91 -16.49
C GLU A 283 -2.09 -13.31 -17.00
N GLN A 284 -1.00 -13.44 -16.24
CA GLN A 284 0.32 -12.96 -16.65
C GLN A 284 0.84 -13.66 -17.91
N GLN A 285 0.67 -14.98 -18.01
CA GLN A 285 1.04 -15.74 -19.21
C GLN A 285 0.22 -15.30 -20.44
N THR A 286 -1.07 -15.05 -20.26
CA THR A 286 -1.95 -14.59 -21.35
C THR A 286 -1.55 -13.20 -21.81
N LEU A 287 -1.32 -12.28 -20.87
CA LEU A 287 -0.86 -10.93 -21.18
C LEU A 287 0.51 -10.93 -21.87
N GLN A 288 1.44 -11.79 -21.46
CA GLN A 288 2.74 -11.93 -22.10
C GLN A 288 2.60 -12.40 -23.55
N LYS A 289 1.80 -13.44 -23.80
CA LYS A 289 1.53 -13.91 -25.18
C LYS A 289 0.90 -12.83 -26.06
N LEU A 290 -0.01 -12.04 -25.51
CA LEU A 290 -0.61 -10.91 -26.23
C LEU A 290 0.43 -9.84 -26.53
N ALA A 291 1.35 -9.56 -25.60
CA ALA A 291 2.43 -8.60 -25.81
C ALA A 291 3.38 -8.99 -26.95
N GLU A 292 3.53 -10.30 -27.21
CA GLU A 292 4.38 -10.83 -28.28
C GLU A 292 3.67 -10.89 -29.65
N THR A 293 2.34 -10.83 -29.67
CA THR A 293 1.53 -11.10 -30.89
C THR A 293 0.70 -9.91 -31.36
N VAL A 294 0.38 -8.96 -30.47
CA VAL A 294 -0.51 -7.84 -30.77
C VAL A 294 0.31 -6.55 -30.86
N GLU A 295 0.41 -6.01 -32.07
CA GLU A 295 1.00 -4.69 -32.30
C GLU A 295 -0.01 -3.57 -31.97
N PRO A 296 0.35 -2.59 -31.12
CA PRO A 296 -0.52 -1.48 -30.80
C PRO A 296 -0.80 -0.56 -31.99
N ASP A 297 -2.08 -0.39 -32.34
CA ASP A 297 -2.52 0.55 -33.38
C ASP A 297 -2.64 1.98 -32.82
N PHE A 298 -1.53 2.72 -32.89
CA PHE A 298 -1.50 4.13 -32.49
C PHE A 298 -2.31 5.06 -33.42
N GLY A 299 -2.81 4.58 -34.57
CA GLY A 299 -3.61 5.37 -35.52
C GLY A 299 -4.94 5.87 -34.95
N LYS A 300 -5.37 5.30 -33.82
CA LYS A 300 -6.59 5.70 -33.10
C LYS A 300 -6.43 6.97 -32.26
N ILE A 301 -5.20 7.44 -32.09
CA ILE A 301 -4.91 8.69 -31.38
C ILE A 301 -4.76 9.80 -32.42
N LYS A 302 -5.53 10.88 -32.25
CA LYS A 302 -5.57 12.03 -33.16
C LYS A 302 -4.26 12.82 -33.22
N VAL A 303 -3.41 12.65 -32.21
CA VAL A 303 -2.15 13.36 -32.03
C VAL A 303 -0.99 12.36 -32.11
N PRO A 304 0.10 12.64 -32.85
CA PRO A 304 1.23 11.75 -32.91
C PRO A 304 1.94 11.63 -31.56
N LEU A 305 2.25 10.40 -31.15
CA LEU A 305 3.08 10.11 -29.98
C LEU A 305 4.56 10.14 -30.36
N TYR A 306 5.42 10.64 -29.45
CA TYR A 306 6.87 10.45 -29.53
C TYR A 306 7.25 8.98 -29.28
N GLU A 307 8.42 8.55 -29.76
CA GLU A 307 8.85 7.15 -29.61
C GLU A 307 8.93 6.70 -28.14
N TYR A 308 9.46 7.52 -27.24
CA TYR A 308 9.50 7.20 -25.80
C TYR A 308 8.09 7.05 -25.19
N GLN A 309 7.10 7.78 -25.69
CA GLN A 309 5.71 7.64 -25.24
C GLN A 309 5.11 6.34 -25.76
N LYS A 310 5.42 5.95 -27.00
CA LYS A 310 5.00 4.64 -27.54
C LYS A 310 5.61 3.49 -26.75
N GLU A 311 6.86 3.61 -26.33
CA GLU A 311 7.50 2.63 -25.43
C GLU A 311 6.79 2.54 -24.07
N GLY A 312 6.49 3.68 -23.43
CA GLY A 312 5.72 3.71 -22.18
C GLY A 312 4.31 3.10 -22.32
N VAL A 313 3.65 3.33 -23.45
CA VAL A 313 2.36 2.71 -23.78
C VAL A 313 2.52 1.20 -23.98
N ARG A 314 3.47 0.74 -24.80
CA ARG A 314 3.74 -0.69 -25.03
C ARG A 314 4.01 -1.43 -23.73
N PHE A 315 4.83 -0.83 -22.87
CA PHE A 315 5.14 -1.36 -21.54
C PHE A 315 3.88 -1.51 -20.67
N SER A 316 2.97 -0.55 -20.73
CA SER A 316 1.77 -0.50 -19.88
C SER A 316 0.60 -1.33 -20.39
N LEU A 317 0.50 -1.52 -21.71
CA LEU A 317 -0.68 -2.07 -22.38
C LEU A 317 -1.00 -3.50 -21.92
N PHE A 318 0.03 -4.34 -21.77
CA PHE A 318 -0.10 -5.75 -21.40
C PHE A 318 0.29 -6.02 -19.94
N LYS A 319 0.07 -5.05 -19.06
CA LYS A 319 0.25 -5.19 -17.61
C LYS A 319 -1.08 -5.00 -16.88
N THR A 320 -1.23 -5.70 -15.76
CA THR A 320 -2.38 -5.55 -14.86
C THR A 320 -2.41 -4.19 -14.16
N GLY A 321 -1.23 -3.58 -13.97
CA GLY A 321 -1.08 -2.22 -13.46
C GLY A 321 0.34 -1.70 -13.72
N THR A 322 0.46 -0.40 -13.93
CA THR A 322 1.72 0.27 -14.24
C THR A 322 1.78 1.61 -13.50
N ILE A 323 2.98 1.95 -13.01
CA ILE A 323 3.30 3.28 -12.53
C ILE A 323 4.11 3.97 -13.63
N ILE A 324 3.61 5.08 -14.17
CA ILE A 324 4.32 5.94 -15.12
C ILE A 324 4.86 7.12 -14.33
N ALA A 325 6.17 7.13 -14.07
CA ALA A 325 6.84 8.09 -13.21
C ALA A 325 7.82 9.01 -13.97
N ASP A 326 7.55 9.24 -15.26
CA ASP A 326 8.35 10.14 -16.10
C ASP A 326 8.34 11.59 -15.58
N GLU A 327 9.31 12.40 -15.98
CA GLU A 327 9.38 13.82 -15.63
C GLU A 327 8.12 14.61 -16.03
N MET A 328 7.89 15.72 -15.34
CA MET A 328 6.78 16.63 -15.62
C MET A 328 6.91 17.20 -17.04
N GLY A 329 5.80 17.27 -17.79
CA GLY A 329 5.79 17.75 -19.17
C GLY A 329 6.02 16.70 -20.26
N LEU A 330 6.45 15.47 -19.94
CA LEU A 330 6.70 14.40 -20.93
C LEU A 330 5.43 13.70 -21.49
N GLY A 331 4.25 14.26 -21.24
CA GLY A 331 3.00 13.76 -21.82
C GLY A 331 2.47 12.46 -21.19
N LYS A 332 2.66 12.27 -19.88
CA LYS A 332 2.09 11.13 -19.13
C LYS A 332 0.57 10.99 -19.30
N THR A 333 -0.14 12.10 -19.40
CA THR A 333 -1.59 12.11 -19.65
C THR A 333 -1.94 11.50 -20.99
N LEU A 334 -1.22 11.89 -22.06
CA LEU A 334 -1.39 11.30 -23.39
C LEU A 334 -1.09 9.80 -23.40
N GLN A 335 -0.02 9.36 -22.72
CA GLN A 335 0.30 7.93 -22.58
C GLN A 335 -0.85 7.19 -21.88
N ALA A 336 -1.36 7.70 -20.76
CA ALA A 336 -2.44 7.08 -19.99
C ALA A 336 -3.75 6.98 -20.81
N ILE A 337 -4.11 8.04 -21.52
CA ILE A 337 -5.28 8.05 -22.42
C ILE A 337 -5.10 7.02 -23.54
N THR A 338 -3.92 6.98 -24.15
CA THR A 338 -3.60 6.02 -25.22
C THR A 338 -3.71 4.58 -24.72
N VAL A 339 -3.17 4.28 -23.53
CA VAL A 339 -3.32 2.96 -22.90
C VAL A 339 -4.80 2.62 -22.71
N ALA A 340 -5.63 3.56 -22.24
CA ALA A 340 -7.05 3.30 -22.03
C ALA A 340 -7.81 2.99 -23.34
N VAL A 341 -7.55 3.75 -24.41
CA VAL A 341 -8.15 3.52 -25.74
C VAL A 341 -7.72 2.16 -26.31
N LEU A 342 -6.42 1.87 -26.28
CA LEU A 342 -5.92 0.60 -26.81
C LEU A 342 -6.40 -0.59 -25.98
N LYS A 343 -6.54 -0.43 -24.65
CA LYS A 343 -7.12 -1.46 -23.79
C LYS A 343 -8.60 -1.72 -24.12
N LYS A 344 -9.37 -0.68 -24.48
CA LYS A 344 -10.74 -0.85 -24.98
C LYS A 344 -10.79 -1.73 -26.22
N ASP A 345 -9.85 -1.55 -27.15
CA ASP A 345 -9.84 -2.30 -28.40
C ASP A 345 -9.36 -3.74 -28.24
N ILE A 346 -8.29 -3.95 -27.47
CA ILE A 346 -7.65 -5.26 -27.31
C ILE A 346 -8.42 -6.15 -26.34
N PHE A 347 -8.90 -5.57 -25.23
CA PHE A 347 -9.53 -6.32 -24.14
C PHE A 347 -11.04 -6.06 -24.00
N GLY A 348 -11.61 -5.16 -24.79
CA GLY A 348 -13.05 -4.87 -24.76
C GLY A 348 -13.51 -4.03 -23.56
N PHE A 349 -12.61 -3.31 -22.88
CA PHE A 349 -12.99 -2.42 -21.77
C PHE A 349 -13.96 -1.33 -22.25
N ARG A 350 -15.10 -1.19 -21.56
CA ARG A 350 -16.18 -0.27 -21.98
C ARG A 350 -16.24 1.04 -21.20
N ARG A 351 -15.61 1.10 -20.02
CA ARG A 351 -15.65 2.25 -19.12
C ARG A 351 -14.30 2.41 -18.45
N THR A 352 -13.81 3.65 -18.42
CA THR A 352 -12.57 4.03 -17.76
C THR A 352 -12.87 5.12 -16.74
N LEU A 353 -12.45 4.92 -15.50
CA LEU A 353 -12.54 5.92 -14.44
C LEU A 353 -11.19 6.61 -14.28
N VAL A 354 -11.16 7.93 -14.45
CA VAL A 354 -10.00 8.76 -14.15
C VAL A 354 -10.23 9.43 -12.79
N ILE A 355 -9.28 9.25 -11.88
CA ILE A 355 -9.26 9.94 -10.58
C ILE A 355 -8.11 10.93 -10.61
N CYS A 356 -8.41 12.21 -10.43
CA CYS A 356 -7.44 13.31 -10.47
C CYS A 356 -7.83 14.40 -9.46
N PRO A 357 -6.92 15.34 -9.13
CA PRO A 357 -7.26 16.55 -8.40
C PRO A 357 -8.46 17.28 -9.02
N ALA A 358 -9.28 17.92 -8.18
CA ALA A 358 -10.50 18.59 -8.62
C ALA A 358 -10.24 19.72 -9.63
N SER A 359 -9.07 20.36 -9.58
CA SER A 359 -8.61 21.38 -10.52
C SER A 359 -8.35 20.82 -11.94
N LEU A 360 -7.99 19.53 -12.07
CA LEU A 360 -7.55 18.94 -13.34
C LEU A 360 -8.68 18.23 -14.11
N LYS A 361 -9.86 18.04 -13.51
CA LYS A 361 -10.94 17.22 -14.11
C LYS A 361 -11.41 17.71 -15.49
N TYR A 362 -11.50 19.03 -15.69
CA TYR A 362 -11.88 19.61 -16.97
C TYR A 362 -10.73 19.55 -17.99
N GLN A 363 -9.49 19.65 -17.53
CA GLN A 363 -8.32 19.44 -18.38
C GLN A 363 -8.29 18.00 -18.90
N TRP A 364 -8.49 17.01 -18.03
CA TRP A 364 -8.60 15.60 -18.45
C TRP A 364 -9.71 15.39 -19.48
N LYS A 365 -10.89 15.97 -19.26
CA LYS A 365 -11.99 15.91 -20.24
C LYS A 365 -11.57 16.46 -21.60
N SER A 366 -10.99 17.67 -21.61
CA SER A 366 -10.53 18.35 -22.82
C SER A 366 -9.46 17.52 -23.55
N GLU A 367 -8.48 16.98 -22.82
CA GLU A 367 -7.42 16.15 -23.39
C GLU A 367 -7.96 14.84 -23.98
N ILE A 368 -8.88 14.16 -23.31
CA ILE A 368 -9.52 12.93 -23.83
C ILE A 368 -10.24 13.21 -25.16
N GLU A 369 -11.10 14.23 -25.18
CA GLU A 369 -11.91 14.59 -26.36
C GLU A 369 -11.06 15.18 -27.51
N ARG A 370 -9.92 15.79 -27.18
CA ARG A 370 -8.94 16.30 -28.15
C ARG A 370 -8.09 15.19 -28.76
N PHE A 371 -7.57 14.28 -27.94
CA PHE A 371 -6.61 13.26 -28.38
C PHE A 371 -7.27 12.03 -29.00
N THR A 372 -8.57 11.84 -28.77
CA THR A 372 -9.29 10.61 -29.15
C THR A 372 -10.70 10.92 -29.64
N ASP A 373 -11.42 9.92 -30.15
CA ASP A 373 -12.86 10.01 -30.45
C ASP A 373 -13.75 9.63 -29.26
N GLU A 374 -13.17 9.42 -28.08
CA GLU A 374 -13.90 9.12 -26.86
C GLU A 374 -14.54 10.37 -26.26
N LYS A 375 -15.62 10.17 -25.50
CA LYS A 375 -16.29 11.23 -24.74
C LYS A 375 -16.03 11.07 -23.26
N ALA A 376 -15.83 12.17 -22.55
CA ALA A 376 -15.61 12.17 -21.11
C ALA A 376 -16.72 12.93 -20.37
N VAL A 377 -17.14 12.37 -19.23
CA VAL A 377 -18.13 12.96 -18.32
C VAL A 377 -17.43 13.27 -17.00
N VAL A 378 -17.68 14.46 -16.46
CA VAL A 378 -17.05 15.01 -15.24
C VAL A 378 -18.08 15.15 -14.14
#